data_AF-A0A8H8C0Y8-F1
#
_entry.id   AF-A0A8H8C0Y8-F1
#
_cell.length_a   1.000
_cell.length_b   1.000
_cell.length_c   1.000
_cell.angle_alpha   90.00
_cell.angle_beta   90.00
_cell.angle_gamma   90.00
#
_symmetry.space_group_name_H-M   'P 1'
#
loop_
_entity.id
_entity.type
_entity.pdbx_description
1 polymer ?
#
loop_
_entity_poly.entity_id
_entity_poly.type
_entity_poly.pdbx_seq_one_letter_code
_entity_poly.pdbx_strand_id
1 'polypeptide(L)'
;MSPTSTKTTVTPPQKQILILGAGVTGLSTAISLLKSPSTSHFRITVIAEHLPGNFSPSYTSPWAGGDWHSHASLSDEDADVRRWDGRTYEAWTEILSSSSSTNSKPNPKVPPSAKESEHETNTNTSTRNETSIGLKFTTLRYFWGASSPATKADGSGIWFSNLVHDFHILDLEEERKGGRPVPRGAVFGTGFRSMTFDPPLYLG
;
A
#
# COMPACT_ATOMS: atom_id res chain seq x y z
N MET A 1 45.05 -33.10 -39.86
CA MET A 1 43.80 -33.03 -39.08
C MET A 1 44.16 -32.52 -37.69
N SER A 2 43.84 -31.26 -37.40
CA SER A 2 44.14 -30.64 -36.09
C SER A 2 42.98 -30.90 -35.12
N PRO A 3 43.24 -31.21 -33.84
CA PRO A 3 42.19 -31.55 -32.89
C PRO A 3 41.35 -30.32 -32.53
N THR A 4 40.05 -30.41 -32.75
CA THR A 4 39.05 -29.42 -32.33
C THR A 4 38.89 -29.48 -30.81
N SER A 5 39.46 -28.49 -30.11
CA SER A 5 39.25 -28.31 -28.67
C SER A 5 37.81 -27.89 -28.40
N THR A 6 37.01 -28.79 -27.85
CA THR A 6 35.63 -28.53 -27.41
C THR A 6 35.71 -27.75 -26.10
N LYS A 7 35.46 -26.44 -26.17
CA LYS A 7 35.43 -25.57 -24.99
C LYS A 7 34.12 -25.84 -24.23
N THR A 8 34.19 -26.66 -23.18
CA THR A 8 33.07 -26.86 -22.25
C THR A 8 32.80 -25.55 -21.53
N THR A 9 31.72 -24.87 -21.90
CA THR A 9 31.26 -23.66 -21.21
C THR A 9 30.62 -24.07 -19.89
N VAL A 10 31.40 -24.01 -18.79
CA VAL A 10 30.85 -24.17 -17.44
C VAL A 10 30.10 -22.89 -17.10
N THR A 11 28.77 -22.93 -17.13
CA THR A 11 27.95 -21.81 -16.64
C THR A 11 28.23 -21.63 -15.14
N PRO A 12 28.64 -20.44 -14.69
CA PRO A 12 28.88 -20.22 -13.27
C PRO A 12 27.59 -20.48 -12.49
N PRO A 13 27.68 -21.03 -11.26
CA PRO A 13 26.49 -21.36 -10.48
C PRO A 13 25.67 -20.10 -10.23
N GLN A 14 24.39 -20.15 -10.61
CA GLN A 14 23.45 -19.06 -10.38
C GLN A 14 23.28 -18.85 -8.88
N LYS A 15 23.59 -17.63 -8.39
CA LYS A 15 23.45 -17.30 -6.98
C LYS A 15 21.97 -17.29 -6.59
N GLN A 16 21.68 -17.73 -5.37
CA GLN A 16 20.32 -17.85 -4.85
C GLN A 16 20.10 -16.90 -3.66
N ILE A 17 18.90 -16.34 -3.55
CA ILE A 17 18.44 -15.59 -2.38
C ILE A 17 17.22 -16.32 -1.84
N LEU A 18 17.26 -16.68 -0.56
CA LEU A 18 16.16 -17.32 0.14
C LEU A 18 15.45 -16.28 1.01
N ILE A 19 14.13 -16.23 0.89
CA ILE A 19 13.26 -15.37 1.70
C ILE A 19 12.42 -16.28 2.59
N LEU A 20 12.45 -16.03 3.89
CA LEU A 20 11.66 -16.77 4.87
C LEU A 20 10.39 -16.00 5.18
N GLY A 21 9.24 -16.59 4.86
CA GLY A 21 7.91 -16.02 5.06
C GLY A 21 7.28 -15.44 3.80
N ALA A 22 6.00 -15.74 3.58
CA ALA A 22 5.20 -15.27 2.44
C ALA A 22 4.12 -14.27 2.88
N GLY A 23 4.43 -13.43 3.86
CA GLY A 23 3.62 -12.24 4.18
C GLY A 23 3.95 -11.07 3.26
N VAL A 24 3.24 -9.95 3.47
CA VAL A 24 3.42 -8.72 2.67
C VAL A 24 4.89 -8.27 2.62
N THR A 25 5.63 -8.35 3.72
CA THR A 25 7.06 -8.01 3.77
C THR A 25 7.90 -8.93 2.89
N GLY A 26 7.71 -10.25 3.01
CA GLY A 26 8.50 -11.24 2.27
C GLY A 26 8.22 -11.20 0.77
N LEU A 27 6.95 -11.10 0.38
CA LEU A 27 6.53 -11.04 -1.02
C LEU A 27 6.91 -9.70 -1.67
N SER A 28 6.75 -8.56 -0.97
CA SER A 28 7.20 -7.26 -1.47
C SER A 28 8.72 -7.25 -1.67
N THR A 29 9.48 -7.81 -0.72
CA THR A 29 10.94 -7.97 -0.84
C THR A 29 11.30 -8.82 -2.05
N ALA A 30 10.61 -9.96 -2.27
CA ALA A 30 10.84 -10.82 -3.43
C ALA A 30 10.64 -10.05 -4.74
N ILE A 31 9.54 -9.30 -4.86
CA ILE A 31 9.23 -8.49 -6.03
C ILE A 31 10.30 -7.40 -6.24
N SER A 32 10.71 -6.69 -5.19
CA SER A 32 11.77 -5.67 -5.29
C SER A 32 13.09 -6.25 -5.77
N LEU A 33 13.46 -7.44 -5.28
CA LEU A 33 14.68 -8.14 -5.72
C LEU A 33 14.60 -8.59 -7.18
N LEU A 34 13.44 -9.05 -7.63
CA LEU A 34 13.22 -9.45 -9.02
C LEU A 34 13.26 -8.25 -9.98
N LYS A 35 12.72 -7.10 -9.57
CA LYS A 35 12.68 -5.87 -10.38
C LYS A 35 13.99 -5.10 -10.39
N SER A 36 14.83 -5.26 -9.37
CA SER A 36 16.09 -4.51 -9.27
C SER A 36 17.15 -5.05 -10.24
N PRO A 37 17.77 -4.20 -11.08
CA PRO A 37 18.81 -4.63 -12.02
C PRO A 37 20.03 -5.27 -11.34
N SER A 38 20.34 -4.87 -10.10
CA SER A 38 21.47 -5.41 -9.35
C SER A 38 21.22 -6.82 -8.81
N THR A 39 19.96 -7.26 -8.73
CA THR A 39 19.58 -8.54 -8.14
C THR A 39 18.73 -9.44 -9.04
N SER A 40 18.33 -8.97 -10.23
CA SER A 40 17.49 -9.72 -11.18
C SER A 40 18.11 -11.01 -11.71
N HIS A 41 19.44 -11.16 -11.61
CA HIS A 41 20.16 -12.37 -12.02
C HIS A 41 20.17 -13.47 -10.94
N PHE A 42 19.75 -13.16 -9.71
CA PHE A 42 19.66 -14.14 -8.64
C PHE A 42 18.37 -14.96 -8.75
N ARG A 43 18.45 -16.24 -8.39
CA ARG A 43 17.26 -17.07 -8.20
C ARG A 43 16.64 -16.78 -6.84
N ILE A 44 15.45 -16.20 -6.81
CA ILE A 44 14.71 -15.93 -5.58
C ILE A 44 13.86 -17.15 -5.22
N THR A 45 13.95 -17.63 -3.99
CA THR A 45 13.11 -18.70 -3.46
C THR A 45 12.45 -18.25 -2.17
N VAL A 46 11.12 -18.28 -2.11
CA VAL A 46 10.36 -18.00 -0.90
C VAL A 46 10.03 -19.34 -0.22
N ILE A 47 10.33 -19.44 1.07
CA ILE A 47 9.99 -20.59 1.90
C ILE A 47 9.14 -20.08 3.05
N ALA A 48 7.94 -20.64 3.23
CA ALA A 48 7.01 -20.18 4.26
C ALA A 48 6.15 -21.33 4.77
N GLU A 49 5.76 -21.25 6.04
CA GLU A 49 4.75 -22.13 6.64
C GLU A 49 3.35 -21.81 6.12
N HIS A 50 3.07 -20.53 5.89
CA HIS A 50 1.78 -20.03 5.41
C HIS A 50 1.98 -19.24 4.12
N LEU A 51 1.07 -19.44 3.18
CA LEU A 51 1.02 -18.78 1.87
C LEU A 51 -0.22 -17.88 1.79
N PRO A 52 -0.24 -16.93 0.82
CA PRO A 52 -1.45 -16.19 0.51
C PRO A 52 -2.66 -17.11 0.34
N GLY A 53 -3.81 -16.68 0.87
CA GLY A 53 -5.04 -17.49 0.97
C GLY A 53 -5.15 -18.37 2.21
N ASN A 54 -4.07 -18.57 2.98
CA ASN A 54 -4.17 -19.19 4.31
C ASN A 54 -4.59 -18.16 5.36
N PHE A 55 -5.40 -18.59 6.33
CA PHE A 55 -5.73 -17.79 7.53
C PHE A 55 -5.21 -18.53 8.75
N SER A 56 -4.31 -17.90 9.51
CA SER A 56 -3.68 -18.47 10.69
C SER A 56 -3.35 -17.37 11.68
N PRO A 57 -3.51 -17.55 13.00
CA PRO A 57 -3.04 -16.59 14.00
C PRO A 57 -1.52 -16.31 13.91
N SER A 58 -0.75 -17.28 13.38
CA SER A 58 0.69 -17.15 13.15
C SER A 58 1.03 -16.51 11.79
N TYR A 59 0.02 -16.10 11.00
CA TYR A 59 0.18 -15.42 9.73
C TYR A 59 -0.60 -14.10 9.76
N THR A 60 0.10 -13.00 9.98
CA THR A 60 -0.53 -11.70 10.25
C THR A 60 -1.13 -11.04 9.01
N SER A 61 -0.55 -11.25 7.83
CA SER A 61 -0.93 -10.50 6.61
C SER A 61 -2.42 -10.57 6.24
N PRO A 62 -3.11 -11.74 6.27
CA PRO A 62 -4.53 -11.82 5.95
C PRO A 62 -5.46 -11.08 6.92
N TRP A 63 -4.99 -10.78 8.13
CA TRP A 63 -5.78 -10.10 9.16
C TRP A 63 -5.60 -8.59 9.14
N ALA A 64 -4.64 -8.08 8.37
CA ALA A 64 -4.53 -6.66 8.16
C ALA A 64 -5.79 -6.19 7.41
N GLY A 65 -6.51 -5.24 7.99
CA GLY A 65 -7.23 -4.28 7.20
C GLY A 65 -6.31 -3.10 6.92
N GLY A 66 -6.82 -2.10 6.23
CA GLY A 66 -6.29 -0.77 6.40
C GLY A 66 -6.10 0.01 5.12
N ASP A 67 -5.71 1.23 5.38
CA ASP A 67 -5.38 2.27 4.46
C ASP A 67 -3.91 2.63 4.63
N TRP A 68 -3.33 3.19 3.59
CA TRP A 68 -2.07 3.87 3.71
C TRP A 68 -2.30 5.12 4.59
N HIS A 69 -1.73 5.12 5.78
CA HIS A 69 -1.73 6.28 6.65
C HIS A 69 -0.45 6.28 7.46
N SER A 70 0.35 7.33 7.30
CA SER A 70 1.58 7.44 8.05
C SER A 70 1.31 7.86 9.49
N HIS A 71 1.84 7.09 10.42
CA HIS A 71 1.87 7.42 11.85
C HIS A 71 3.19 8.06 12.28
N ALA A 72 4.12 8.28 11.34
CA ALA A 72 5.41 8.88 11.61
C ALA A 72 5.26 10.36 11.98
N SER A 73 6.00 10.77 13.01
CA SER A 73 6.20 12.18 13.33
C SER A 73 7.25 12.82 12.43
N LEU A 74 7.58 14.09 12.69
CA LEU A 74 8.70 14.80 12.05
C LEU A 74 10.05 14.55 12.73
N SER A 75 10.11 13.75 13.79
CA SER A 75 11.35 13.52 14.54
C SER A 75 12.38 12.73 13.72
N ASP A 76 13.65 12.80 14.09
CA ASP A 76 14.70 12.08 13.37
C ASP A 76 14.59 10.56 13.54
N GLU A 77 14.02 10.10 14.66
CA GLU A 77 13.77 8.68 14.94
C GLU A 77 12.81 8.05 13.93
N ASP A 78 11.86 8.84 13.40
CA ASP A 78 10.87 8.38 12.42
C ASP A 78 11.32 8.55 10.96
N ALA A 79 12.57 8.97 10.71
CA ALA A 79 13.06 9.27 9.36
C ALA A 79 12.96 8.07 8.40
N ASP A 80 13.30 6.87 8.86
CA ASP A 80 13.19 5.66 8.05
C ASP A 80 11.73 5.25 7.81
N VAL A 81 10.85 5.45 8.80
CA VAL A 81 9.41 5.18 8.65
C VAL A 81 8.82 6.10 7.58
N ARG A 82 9.08 7.41 7.65
CA ARG A 82 8.66 8.36 6.60
C ARG A 82 9.15 7.95 5.22
N ARG A 83 10.42 7.52 5.13
CA ARG A 83 11.01 7.07 3.87
C ARG A 83 10.31 5.83 3.32
N TRP A 84 10.00 4.84 4.16
CA TRP A 84 9.30 3.63 3.73
C TRP A 84 7.85 3.91 3.36
N ASP A 85 7.14 4.71 4.16
CA ASP A 85 5.77 5.14 3.88
C ASP A 85 5.69 5.87 2.54
N GLY A 86 6.63 6.80 2.29
CA GLY A 86 6.72 7.52 1.02
C GLY A 86 6.92 6.60 -0.17
N ARG A 87 7.85 5.65 -0.08
CA ARG A 87 8.10 4.67 -1.15
C ARG A 87 6.90 3.75 -1.38
N THR A 88 6.20 3.36 -0.31
CA THR A 88 4.97 2.56 -0.42
C THR A 88 3.89 3.35 -1.14
N TYR A 89 3.71 4.64 -0.79
CA TYR A 89 2.73 5.51 -1.44
C TYR A 89 2.99 5.63 -2.94
N GLU A 90 4.24 5.91 -3.32
CA GLU A 90 4.66 6.01 -4.72
C GLU A 90 4.42 4.69 -5.48
N ALA A 91 4.87 3.56 -4.93
CA ALA A 91 4.74 2.26 -5.58
C ALA A 91 3.27 1.84 -5.77
N TRP A 92 2.43 2.04 -4.76
CA TRP A 92 0.99 1.74 -4.86
C TRP A 92 0.27 2.68 -5.81
N THR A 93 0.65 3.96 -5.84
CA THR A 93 0.13 4.93 -6.81
C THR A 93 0.48 4.51 -8.24
N GLU A 94 1.69 4.04 -8.49
CA GLU A 94 2.12 3.52 -9.80
C GLU A 94 1.32 2.28 -10.22
N ILE A 95 1.11 1.34 -9.29
CA ILE A 95 0.28 0.13 -9.53
C ILE A 95 -1.15 0.53 -9.92
N LEU A 96 -1.76 1.45 -9.16
CA LEU A 96 -3.12 1.92 -9.44
C LEU A 96 -3.20 2.68 -10.76
N SER A 97 -2.23 3.55 -11.04
CA SER A 97 -2.17 4.33 -12.28
C SER A 97 -1.94 3.46 -13.52
N SER A 98 -1.19 2.37 -13.40
CA SER A 98 -0.97 1.43 -14.51
C SER A 98 -2.16 0.48 -14.73
N SER A 99 -2.87 0.09 -13.66
CA SER A 99 -4.04 -0.80 -13.75
C SER A 99 -5.25 -0.19 -14.46
N SER A 100 -5.43 1.14 -14.37
CA SER A 100 -6.51 1.87 -15.04
C SER A 100 -6.36 1.91 -16.57
N SER A 101 -5.18 1.59 -17.09
CA SER A 101 -4.87 1.59 -18.53
C SER A 101 -5.09 0.22 -19.21
N THR A 102 -5.38 -0.85 -18.45
CA THR A 102 -5.58 -2.20 -19.01
C THR A 102 -7.06 -2.60 -19.03
N ASN A 103 -7.61 -2.68 -20.23
CA ASN A 103 -9.03 -2.90 -20.47
C ASN A 103 -9.28 -4.40 -20.73
N SER A 104 -9.92 -5.16 -19.83
CA SER A 104 -10.50 -6.47 -20.19
C SER A 104 -11.60 -6.99 -19.24
N LYS A 105 -12.80 -7.08 -19.82
CA LYS A 105 -14.01 -7.90 -19.56
C LYS A 105 -14.42 -8.37 -18.13
N PRO A 106 -15.72 -8.28 -17.79
CA PRO A 106 -16.29 -8.78 -16.53
C PRO A 106 -16.17 -10.28 -16.25
N ASN A 107 -15.74 -10.65 -15.03
CA ASN A 107 -16.09 -11.95 -14.40
C ASN A 107 -16.92 -11.72 -13.11
N PRO A 108 -18.11 -12.32 -12.94
CA PRO A 108 -18.94 -12.11 -11.76
C PRO A 108 -18.68 -13.15 -10.66
N LYS A 109 -18.81 -12.71 -9.40
CA LYS A 109 -18.99 -13.45 -8.13
C LYS A 109 -17.80 -13.44 -7.17
N VAL A 110 -17.83 -12.53 -6.20
CA VAL A 110 -17.35 -12.78 -4.82
C VAL A 110 -18.40 -12.20 -3.85
N PRO A 111 -18.92 -12.97 -2.88
CA PRO A 111 -19.88 -12.50 -1.88
C PRO A 111 -19.20 -11.77 -0.70
N PRO A 112 -19.94 -10.93 0.06
CA PRO A 112 -19.37 -10.02 1.05
C PRO A 112 -19.12 -10.69 2.41
N SER A 113 -17.94 -10.46 2.99
CA SER A 113 -17.65 -10.65 4.43
C SER A 113 -16.67 -9.56 4.88
N ALA A 114 -16.66 -9.02 6.09
CA ALA A 114 -17.65 -8.77 7.12
C ALA A 114 -16.98 -7.76 8.09
N LYS A 115 -17.74 -6.78 8.57
CA LYS A 115 -17.49 -5.82 9.66
C LYS A 115 -16.70 -4.54 9.31
N GLU A 116 -17.51 -3.53 9.04
CA GLU A 116 -17.21 -2.11 8.82
C GLU A 116 -16.80 -1.40 10.13
N SER A 117 -15.71 -0.63 10.08
CA SER A 117 -15.64 0.65 10.79
C SER A 117 -16.36 1.68 9.92
N GLU A 118 -17.03 2.66 10.53
CA GLU A 118 -17.81 3.66 9.80
C GLU A 118 -16.91 4.50 8.88
N HIS A 119 -16.86 4.07 7.62
CA HIS A 119 -16.10 4.66 6.52
C HIS A 119 -17.14 5.21 5.53
N GLU A 120 -17.25 6.53 5.43
CA GLU A 120 -18.18 7.16 4.50
C GLU A 120 -17.67 6.96 3.07
N THR A 121 -18.12 5.87 2.45
CA THR A 121 -17.84 5.53 1.06
C THR A 121 -18.71 6.41 0.17
N ASN A 122 -18.17 7.55 -0.27
CA ASN A 122 -18.70 8.21 -1.46
C ASN A 122 -18.32 7.37 -2.69
N THR A 123 -19.16 6.38 -2.98
CA THR A 123 -19.10 5.58 -4.20
C THR A 123 -19.55 6.43 -5.37
N ASN A 124 -18.61 7.14 -6.00
CA ASN A 124 -18.74 7.46 -7.42
C ASN A 124 -17.32 7.40 -8.00
N THR A 125 -17.11 6.42 -8.88
CA THR A 125 -15.88 6.11 -9.64
C THR A 125 -14.81 5.22 -8.99
N SER A 126 -15.17 4.14 -8.28
CA SER A 126 -14.25 3.00 -8.18
C SER A 126 -14.28 2.24 -9.50
N THR A 127 -13.19 2.27 -10.26
CA THR A 127 -13.09 1.44 -11.46
C THR A 127 -12.93 -0.03 -11.06
N ARG A 128 -13.58 -0.96 -11.76
CA ARG A 128 -13.55 -2.40 -11.46
C ARG A 128 -12.12 -2.97 -11.31
N ASN A 129 -11.16 -2.37 -12.00
CA ASN A 129 -9.76 -2.78 -12.02
C ASN A 129 -9.08 -2.57 -10.66
N GLU A 130 -9.39 -1.50 -9.93
CA GLU A 130 -8.85 -1.23 -8.59
C GLU A 130 -9.25 -2.35 -7.63
N THR A 131 -10.53 -2.72 -7.62
CA THR A 131 -11.03 -3.81 -6.75
C THR A 131 -10.41 -5.18 -7.09
N SER A 132 -9.97 -5.38 -8.35
CA SER A 132 -9.45 -6.69 -8.79
C SER A 132 -8.05 -7.03 -8.29
N ILE A 133 -7.25 -6.02 -7.92
CA ILE A 133 -5.87 -6.21 -7.44
C ILE A 133 -5.73 -6.02 -5.91
N GLY A 134 -6.85 -5.90 -5.18
CA GLY A 134 -6.84 -5.67 -3.74
C GLY A 134 -6.31 -4.29 -3.31
N LEU A 135 -6.23 -3.32 -4.22
CA LEU A 135 -5.82 -1.93 -3.94
C LEU A 135 -6.79 -0.96 -4.60
N LYS A 136 -7.24 0.08 -3.88
CA LYS A 136 -8.05 1.15 -4.48
C LYS A 136 -7.77 2.49 -3.84
N PHE A 137 -8.00 3.56 -4.58
CA PHE A 137 -8.06 4.88 -3.97
C PHE A 137 -9.34 5.04 -3.14
N THR A 138 -9.22 5.59 -1.95
CA THR A 138 -10.31 5.92 -1.04
C THR A 138 -10.06 7.31 -0.45
N THR A 139 -11.06 8.18 -0.50
CA THR A 139 -10.97 9.48 0.18
C THR A 139 -11.04 9.28 1.68
N LEU A 140 -10.01 9.75 2.37
CA LEU A 140 -9.96 9.77 3.82
C LEU A 140 -10.19 11.17 4.35
N ARG A 141 -10.84 11.22 5.51
CA ARG A 141 -10.97 12.43 6.31
C ARG A 141 -10.55 12.13 7.73
N TYR A 142 -9.59 12.91 8.21
CA TYR A 142 -9.07 12.78 9.56
C TYR A 142 -9.44 14.01 10.38
N PHE A 143 -9.75 13.79 11.65
CA PHE A 143 -10.16 14.83 12.57
C PHE A 143 -9.37 14.73 13.87
N TRP A 144 -8.91 15.88 14.35
CA TRP A 144 -8.23 15.99 15.64
C TRP A 144 -9.15 16.66 16.65
N GLY A 145 -9.28 16.06 17.83
CA GLY A 145 -10.04 16.62 18.96
C GLY A 145 -9.24 17.65 19.77
N ALA A 146 -7.94 17.77 19.54
CA ALA A 146 -7.07 18.73 20.18
C ALA A 146 -5.94 19.15 19.24
N SER A 147 -5.44 20.38 19.39
CA SER A 147 -4.27 20.85 18.65
C SER A 147 -3.03 20.08 19.08
N SER A 148 -2.23 19.68 18.09
CA SER A 148 -0.94 19.00 18.30
C SER A 148 0.16 19.70 17.49
N PRO A 149 1.45 19.44 17.78
CA PRO A 149 2.55 19.92 16.94
C PRO A 149 2.45 19.45 15.48
N ALA A 150 1.83 18.29 15.23
CA ALA A 150 1.58 17.78 13.89
C ALA A 150 0.52 18.60 13.14
N THR A 151 -0.42 19.24 13.85
CA THR A 151 -1.54 19.99 13.27
C THR A 151 -1.35 21.50 13.46
N LYS A 152 -0.13 22.02 13.26
CA LYS A 152 0.07 23.49 13.16
C LYS A 152 -0.88 24.06 12.10
N ALA A 153 -1.21 25.35 12.23
CA ALA A 153 -2.42 26.00 11.69
C ALA A 153 -2.79 25.72 10.21
N ASP A 154 -1.87 25.22 9.41
CA ASP A 154 -1.98 24.93 7.97
C ASP A 154 -1.71 23.46 7.59
N GLY A 155 -1.55 22.56 8.56
CA GLY A 155 -1.15 21.17 8.33
C GLY A 155 0.33 20.97 8.02
N SER A 156 1.17 22.01 8.12
CA SER A 156 2.63 21.91 7.88
C SER A 156 3.36 20.93 8.80
N GLY A 157 2.78 20.56 9.94
CA GLY A 157 3.31 19.53 10.82
C GLY A 157 3.02 18.09 10.37
N ILE A 158 2.20 17.90 9.33
CA ILE A 158 1.89 16.61 8.72
C ILE A 158 2.89 16.39 7.59
N TRP A 159 3.86 15.51 7.82
CA TRP A 159 4.99 15.34 6.91
C TRP A 159 4.59 14.90 5.49
N PHE A 160 3.51 14.13 5.38
CA PHE A 160 3.03 13.60 4.09
C PHE A 160 2.12 14.56 3.33
N SER A 161 1.85 15.77 3.86
CA SER A 161 1.01 16.77 3.20
C SER A 161 1.50 17.15 1.79
N ASN A 162 2.81 17.13 1.56
CA ASN A 162 3.40 17.38 0.24
C ASN A 162 3.57 16.12 -0.62
N LEU A 163 3.49 14.93 0.00
CA LEU A 163 3.58 13.65 -0.70
C LEU A 163 2.24 13.29 -1.35
N VAL A 164 1.14 13.51 -0.63
CA VAL A 164 -0.21 13.23 -1.10
C VAL A 164 -0.75 14.43 -1.87
N HIS A 165 -0.91 14.27 -3.19
CA HIS A 165 -1.15 15.39 -4.10
C HIS A 165 -2.46 16.17 -3.87
N ASP A 166 -3.48 15.55 -3.30
CA ASP A 166 -4.78 16.16 -3.04
C ASP A 166 -5.05 16.43 -1.56
N PHE A 167 -3.96 16.53 -0.77
CA PHE A 167 -4.03 16.94 0.62
C PHE A 167 -4.58 18.35 0.77
N HIS A 168 -5.60 18.49 1.62
CA HIS A 168 -6.18 19.78 1.96
C HIS A 168 -6.70 19.78 3.40
N ILE A 169 -6.80 20.98 3.97
CA ILE A 169 -7.42 21.20 5.28
C ILE A 169 -8.94 21.32 5.09
N LEU A 170 -9.69 20.66 5.97
CA LEU A 170 -11.16 20.73 5.97
C LEU A 170 -11.63 22.01 6.67
N ASP A 171 -12.57 22.71 6.05
CA ASP A 171 -13.35 23.75 6.72
C ASP A 171 -14.44 23.07 7.56
N LEU A 172 -14.18 22.94 8.87
CA LEU A 172 -15.07 22.21 9.77
C LEU A 172 -16.47 22.83 9.88
N GLU A 173 -16.62 24.14 9.64
CA GLU A 173 -17.92 24.80 9.68
C GLU A 173 -18.72 24.51 8.40
N GLU A 174 -18.07 24.60 7.25
CA GLU A 174 -18.69 24.26 5.96
C GLU A 174 -19.01 22.77 5.85
N GLU A 175 -18.15 21.88 6.37
CA GLU A 175 -18.44 20.44 6.47
C GLU A 175 -19.73 20.18 7.29
N ARG A 176 -19.85 20.82 8.46
CA ARG A 176 -21.04 20.69 9.33
C ARG A 176 -22.30 21.23 8.66
N LYS A 177 -22.23 22.42 8.04
CA LYS A 177 -23.36 23.02 7.32
C LYS A 177 -23.79 22.16 6.13
N GLY A 178 -22.82 21.56 5.44
CA GLY A 178 -23.04 20.64 4.32
C GLY A 178 -23.64 19.29 4.71
N GLY A 179 -23.93 19.05 6.00
CA GLY A 179 -24.50 17.79 6.49
C GLY A 179 -23.49 16.64 6.52
N ARG A 180 -22.20 16.90 6.28
CA ARG A 180 -21.16 15.89 6.38
C ARG A 180 -20.83 15.61 7.85
N PRO A 181 -20.69 14.35 8.28
CA PRO A 181 -20.33 14.01 9.66
C PRO A 181 -18.98 14.60 10.05
N VAL A 182 -19.00 15.52 11.02
CA VAL A 182 -17.80 16.03 11.70
C VAL A 182 -17.90 15.62 13.17
N PRO A 183 -16.91 14.92 13.73
CA PRO A 183 -16.93 14.52 15.13
C PRO A 183 -17.12 15.73 16.08
N ARG A 184 -17.92 15.53 17.13
CA ARG A 184 -18.10 16.55 18.18
C ARG A 184 -16.76 16.81 18.86
N GLY A 185 -16.36 18.07 18.93
CA GLY A 185 -15.07 18.47 19.50
C GLY A 185 -13.89 18.44 18.53
N ALA A 186 -14.10 18.11 17.24
CA ALA A 186 -13.06 18.29 16.23
C ALA A 186 -12.66 19.76 16.13
N VAL A 187 -11.36 20.04 16.29
CA VAL A 187 -10.74 21.37 16.21
C VAL A 187 -9.91 21.55 14.93
N PHE A 188 -9.57 20.45 14.26
CA PHE A 188 -8.83 20.44 13.01
C PHE A 188 -9.22 19.21 12.19
N GLY A 189 -9.16 19.30 10.86
CA GLY A 189 -9.38 18.14 10.00
C GLY A 189 -8.68 18.26 8.66
N THR A 190 -8.40 17.11 8.04
CA THR A 190 -7.74 17.01 6.74
C THR A 190 -8.51 16.07 5.83
N GLY A 191 -8.44 16.33 4.53
CA GLY A 191 -8.99 15.49 3.47
C GLY A 191 -7.92 15.17 2.45
N PHE A 192 -7.89 13.93 1.96
CA PHE A 192 -7.04 13.50 0.86
C PHE A 192 -7.49 12.14 0.32
N ARG A 193 -7.04 11.74 -0.87
CA ARG A 193 -7.16 10.35 -1.32
C ARG A 193 -5.97 9.56 -0.81
N SER A 194 -6.28 8.45 -0.16
CA SER A 194 -5.32 7.42 0.21
C SER A 194 -5.63 6.12 -0.52
N MET A 195 -4.85 5.08 -0.27
CA MET A 195 -5.05 3.76 -0.83
C MET A 195 -5.47 2.80 0.26
N THR A 196 -6.57 2.08 0.04
CA THR A 196 -6.97 0.96 0.91
C THR A 196 -6.48 -0.35 0.33
N PHE A 197 -6.12 -1.25 1.23
CA PHE A 197 -5.45 -2.51 0.95
C PHE A 197 -6.28 -3.68 1.47
N ASP A 198 -6.61 -4.62 0.59
CA ASP A 198 -7.19 -5.92 0.92
C ASP A 198 -6.08 -6.98 0.74
N PRO A 199 -5.38 -7.38 1.83
CA PRO A 199 -4.26 -8.30 1.72
C PRO A 199 -4.62 -9.66 1.11
N PRO A 200 -5.75 -10.32 1.48
CA PRO A 200 -6.18 -11.54 0.81
C PRO A 200 -6.27 -11.41 -0.71
N LEU A 201 -6.82 -10.32 -1.23
CA LEU A 201 -6.91 -10.08 -2.68
C LEU A 201 -5.60 -9.61 -3.31
N TYR A 202 -4.81 -8.81 -2.59
CA TYR A 202 -3.55 -8.27 -3.12
C TYR A 202 -2.44 -9.32 -3.20
N LEU A 203 -2.42 -10.27 -2.26
CA LEU A 203 -1.40 -11.30 -2.18
C LEU A 203 -1.76 -12.59 -2.95
N GLY A 204 -3.05 -12.79 -3.27
CA GLY A 204 -3.60 -14.00 -3.93
C GLY A 204 -3.64 -13.91 -5.45
#